data_AF-C8W0S6-F1
#
_entry.id   AF-C8W0S6-F1
#
_cell.length_a   1.000
_cell.length_b   1.000
_cell.length_c   1.000
_cell.angle_alpha   90.00
_cell.angle_beta   90.00
_cell.angle_gamma   90.00
#
_symmetry.space_group_name_H-M   'P 1'
#
loop_
_entity.id
_entity.type
_entity.pdbx_description
1 polymer ?
#
loop_
_entity_poly.entity_id
_entity_poly.type
_entity_poly.pdbx_seq_one_letter_code
_entity_poly.pdbx_strand_id
1 'polypeptide(L)'
;MALAKEEEIKGYSGQLAQGFINEKLFLELSGDANRELAKFEEQLIELAKLEESNEYDKENIVKSIDILKEIIHKKALTNTNISLLIDKIIIKETDEIGEYNRPKLDIEIFWNMPCMNLSESYYREAV
;
A
#
# COMPACT_ATOMS: atom_id res chain seq x y z
N MET A 1 -16.51 6.84 16.53
CA MET A 1 -16.35 8.30 16.31
C MET A 1 -17.46 8.86 15.43
N ALA A 2 -17.67 8.32 14.22
CA ALA A 2 -18.80 8.70 13.37
C ALA A 2 -20.19 8.53 14.04
N LEU A 3 -20.44 7.38 14.67
CA LEU A 3 -21.68 7.14 15.44
C LEU A 3 -21.92 8.17 16.56
N ALA A 4 -20.86 8.61 17.24
CA ALA A 4 -20.97 9.61 18.30
C ALA A 4 -21.34 11.01 17.75
N LYS A 5 -20.86 11.36 16.55
CA LYS A 5 -21.21 12.62 15.88
C LYS A 5 -22.63 12.61 15.32
N GLU A 6 -23.11 11.47 14.85
CA GLU A 6 -24.50 11.30 14.43
C GLU A 6 -25.46 11.46 15.63
N GLU A 7 -25.09 10.90 16.80
CA GLU A 7 -25.82 11.11 18.06
C GLU A 7 -25.79 12.58 18.52
N GLU A 8 -24.67 13.29 18.32
CA GLU A 8 -24.53 14.71 18.64
C GLU A 8 -25.52 15.57 17.83
N ILE A 9 -25.65 15.32 16.51
CA ILE A 9 -26.62 15.99 15.63
C ILE A 9 -28.07 15.67 16.03
N LYS A 10 -28.34 14.42 16.41
CA LYS A 10 -29.65 14.03 16.97
C LYS A 10 -29.93 14.77 18.28
N GLY A 11 -28.90 14.97 19.11
CA GLY A 11 -28.96 15.78 20.32
C GLY A 11 -29.32 17.24 20.05
N TYR A 12 -28.66 17.88 19.06
CA TYR A 12 -28.99 19.24 18.62
C TYR A 12 -30.42 19.36 18.09
N SER A 13 -30.89 18.35 17.35
CA SER A 13 -32.27 18.31 16.86
C SER A 13 -33.27 18.28 18.02
N GLY A 14 -32.98 17.53 19.08
CA GLY A 14 -33.79 17.50 20.30
C GLY A 14 -33.82 18.85 21.03
N GLN A 15 -32.68 19.54 21.12
CA GLN A 15 -32.59 20.86 21.75
C GLN A 15 -33.33 21.94 20.96
N LEU A 16 -33.33 21.87 19.62
CA LEU A 16 -34.10 22.76 18.76
C LEU A 16 -35.61 22.55 18.97
N ALA A 17 -36.07 21.30 19.03
CA ALA A 17 -37.47 20.96 19.27
C ALA A 17 -37.98 21.42 20.66
N GLN A 18 -37.09 21.44 21.66
CA GLN A 18 -37.37 21.94 23.01
C GLN A 18 -37.24 23.47 23.12
N GLY A 19 -36.82 24.15 22.05
CA GLY A 19 -36.63 25.61 22.01
C GLY A 19 -35.41 26.10 22.79
N PHE A 20 -34.51 25.21 23.21
CA PHE A 20 -33.27 25.58 23.92
C PHE A 20 -32.25 26.26 23.01
N ILE A 21 -32.29 25.96 21.71
CA ILE A 21 -31.46 26.59 20.69
C ILE A 21 -32.36 27.12 19.58
N ASN A 22 -31.89 28.16 18.89
CA ASN A 22 -32.56 28.68 17.70
C ASN A 22 -32.04 27.99 16.43
N GLU A 23 -32.79 28.14 15.34
CA GLU A 23 -32.49 27.53 14.05
C GLU A 23 -31.11 27.91 13.51
N LYS A 24 -30.69 29.17 13.70
CA LYS A 24 -29.38 29.64 13.26
C LYS A 24 -28.25 28.88 13.95
N LEU A 25 -28.33 28.73 15.27
CA LEU A 25 -27.32 28.02 16.07
C LEU A 25 -27.34 26.52 15.76
N PHE A 26 -28.51 25.93 15.53
CA PHE A 26 -28.64 24.54 15.11
C PHE A 26 -27.94 24.28 13.76
N LEU A 27 -28.14 25.15 12.78
CA LEU A 27 -27.52 25.03 11.45
C LEU A 27 -26.00 25.13 11.52
N GLU A 28 -25.48 26.00 12.38
CA GLU A 28 -24.03 26.15 12.60
C GLU A 28 -23.44 24.88 13.22
N LEU A 29 -23.99 24.42 14.35
CA LEU A 29 -23.50 23.24 15.07
C LEU A 29 -23.64 21.95 14.24
N SER A 30 -24.78 21.76 13.57
CA SER A 30 -24.99 20.60 12.70
C SER A 30 -24.13 20.67 11.45
N GLY A 31 -23.89 21.88 10.93
CA GLY A 31 -22.99 22.10 9.80
C GLY A 31 -21.54 21.72 10.14
N ASP A 32 -21.05 22.12 11.32
CA ASP A 32 -19.73 21.72 11.82
C ASP A 32 -19.62 20.22 12.02
N ALA A 33 -20.58 19.62 12.72
CA ALA A 33 -20.60 18.18 12.97
C ALA A 33 -20.67 17.36 11.67
N ASN A 34 -21.44 17.81 10.68
CA ASN A 34 -21.51 17.16 9.36
C ASN A 34 -20.20 17.28 8.57
N ARG A 35 -19.52 18.43 8.63
CA ARG A 35 -18.19 18.58 8.00
C ARG A 35 -17.17 17.65 8.62
N GLU A 36 -17.22 17.48 9.93
CA GLU A 36 -16.33 16.57 10.65
C GLU A 36 -16.64 15.10 10.32
N LEU A 37 -17.92 14.73 10.24
CA LEU A 37 -18.37 13.41 9.78
C LEU A 37 -17.84 13.08 8.38
N ALA A 38 -17.98 14.00 7.42
CA ALA A 38 -17.51 13.80 6.06
C ALA A 38 -15.98 13.53 6.02
N LYS A 39 -15.19 14.20 6.86
CA LYS A 39 -13.76 13.94 6.99
C LYS A 39 -13.47 12.53 7.53
N PHE A 40 -14.21 12.08 8.54
CA PHE A 40 -14.03 10.73 9.07
C PHE A 40 -14.43 9.65 8.06
N GLU A 41 -15.49 9.88 7.28
CA GLU A 41 -15.90 8.97 6.21
C GLU A 41 -14.82 8.86 5.13
N GLU A 42 -14.24 9.99 4.71
CA GLU A 42 -13.13 10.02 3.75
C GLU A 42 -11.91 9.25 4.28
N GLN A 43 -11.53 9.49 5.54
CA GLN A 43 -10.44 8.76 6.20
C GLN A 43 -10.70 7.25 6.29
N LEU A 44 -11.94 6.82 6.53
CA LEU A 44 -12.31 5.41 6.54
C LEU A 44 -12.15 4.77 5.15
N ILE A 45 -12.51 5.49 4.09
CA ILE A 45 -12.33 5.02 2.71
C ILE A 45 -10.83 4.87 2.39
N GLU A 46 -10.01 5.83 2.79
CA GLU A 46 -8.56 5.76 2.60
C GLU A 46 -7.94 4.59 3.36
N LEU A 47 -8.35 4.38 4.62
CA LEU A 47 -7.89 3.25 5.43
C LEU A 47 -8.29 1.90 4.83
N ALA A 48 -9.52 1.78 4.31
CA ALA A 48 -9.98 0.57 3.65
C ALA A 48 -9.15 0.25 2.39
N LYS A 49 -8.83 1.27 1.58
CA LYS A 49 -7.94 1.10 0.41
C LYS A 49 -6.53 0.66 0.82
N LEU A 50 -6.01 1.23 1.91
CA LEU A 50 -4.70 0.86 2.45
C LEU A 50 -4.70 -0.59 2.95
N GLU A 51 -5.77 -1.02 3.63
CA GLU A 51 -5.93 -2.39 4.11
C GLU A 51 -5.98 -3.39 2.95
N GLU A 52 -6.75 -3.11 1.90
CA GLU A 52 -6.83 -3.93 0.69
C GLU A 52 -5.47 -4.05 -0.01
N SER A 53 -4.75 -2.92 -0.17
CA SER A 53 -3.39 -2.92 -0.72
C SER A 53 -2.43 -3.75 0.12
N ASN A 54 -2.51 -3.63 1.45
CA ASN A 54 -1.67 -4.41 2.37
C ASN A 54 -1.96 -5.91 2.32
N GLU A 55 -3.23 -6.31 2.16
CA GLU A 55 -3.59 -7.72 2.03
C GLU A 55 -3.05 -8.30 0.72
N TYR A 56 -3.20 -7.56 -0.38
CA TYR A 56 -2.59 -7.91 -1.67
C TYR A 56 -1.07 -8.06 -1.59
N ASP A 57 -0.38 -7.13 -0.92
CA ASP A 57 1.07 -7.19 -0.76
C ASP A 57 1.50 -8.39 0.09
N LYS A 58 0.79 -8.68 1.19
CA LYS A 58 1.05 -9.86 2.03
C LYS A 58 0.91 -11.15 1.23
N GLU A 59 -0.15 -11.29 0.43
CA GLU A 59 -0.37 -12.48 -0.39
C GLU A 59 0.80 -12.69 -1.36
N ASN A 60 1.27 -11.60 -1.99
CA ASN A 60 2.37 -11.68 -2.92
C ASN A 60 3.73 -11.99 -2.25
N ILE A 61 3.95 -11.50 -1.03
CA ILE A 61 5.13 -11.86 -0.22
C ILE A 61 5.12 -13.35 0.10
N VAL A 62 3.97 -13.89 0.54
CA VAL A 62 3.84 -15.33 0.84
C VAL A 62 4.14 -16.17 -0.39
N LYS A 63 3.57 -15.82 -1.56
CA LYS A 63 3.87 -16.50 -2.84
C LYS A 63 5.36 -16.47 -3.17
N SER A 64 6.02 -15.34 -2.96
CA SER A 64 7.45 -15.17 -3.22
C SER A 64 8.30 -16.06 -2.32
N ILE A 65 7.95 -16.13 -1.03
CA ILE A 65 8.60 -17.02 -0.06
C ILE A 65 8.45 -18.48 -0.49
N ASP A 66 7.27 -18.90 -0.96
CA ASP A 66 7.03 -20.28 -1.38
C ASP A 66 7.85 -20.65 -2.62
N ILE A 67 7.98 -19.74 -3.60
CA ILE A 67 8.87 -19.93 -4.76
C ILE A 67 10.33 -20.07 -4.31
N LEU A 68 10.79 -19.22 -3.39
CA LEU A 68 12.16 -19.29 -2.88
C LEU A 68 12.42 -20.60 -2.12
N LYS A 69 11.47 -21.06 -1.29
CA LYS A 69 11.55 -22.36 -0.64
C LYS A 69 11.62 -23.51 -1.64
N GLU A 70 10.85 -23.43 -2.72
CA GLU A 70 10.87 -24.43 -3.79
C GLU A 70 12.25 -24.51 -4.46
N ILE A 71 12.85 -23.36 -4.80
CA ILE A 71 14.20 -23.29 -5.39
C ILE A 71 15.23 -23.91 -4.45
N ILE A 72 15.18 -23.55 -3.16
CA ILE A 72 16.10 -24.08 -2.13
C ILE A 72 15.94 -25.60 -2.01
N HIS A 73 14.69 -26.09 -1.96
CA HIS A 73 14.39 -27.51 -1.81
C HIS A 73 14.84 -28.32 -3.03
N LYS A 74 14.53 -27.85 -4.24
CA LYS A 74 14.91 -28.51 -5.49
C LYS A 74 16.38 -28.32 -5.84
N LYS A 75 17.08 -27.38 -5.19
CA LYS A 75 18.44 -26.92 -5.52
C LYS A 75 18.61 -26.57 -7.01
N ALA A 76 17.53 -26.10 -7.63
CA ALA A 76 17.47 -25.81 -9.05
C ALA A 76 16.60 -24.57 -9.28
N LEU A 77 17.12 -23.64 -10.09
CA LEU A 77 16.38 -22.47 -10.53
C LEU A 77 15.75 -22.78 -11.89
N THR A 78 14.43 -22.94 -11.92
CA THR A 78 13.71 -23.23 -13.18
C THR A 78 13.25 -21.94 -13.87
N ASN A 79 13.01 -22.00 -15.19
CA ASN A 79 12.45 -20.87 -15.94
C ASN A 79 11.13 -20.38 -15.34
N THR A 80 10.29 -21.28 -14.81
CA THR A 80 9.07 -20.92 -14.11
C THR A 80 9.36 -20.08 -12.86
N ASN A 81 10.37 -20.45 -12.08
CA ASN A 81 10.76 -19.67 -10.92
C ASN A 81 11.30 -18.28 -11.32
N ILE A 82 12.09 -18.22 -12.40
CA ILE A 82 12.63 -16.97 -12.93
C ILE A 82 11.50 -16.04 -13.41
N SER A 83 10.53 -16.55 -14.16
CA SER A 83 9.38 -15.77 -14.65
C SER A 83 8.47 -15.26 -13.54
N LEU A 84 8.46 -15.90 -12.36
CA LEU A 84 7.67 -15.44 -11.22
C LEU A 84 8.43 -14.42 -10.36
N LEU A 85 9.76 -14.51 -10.28
CA LEU A 85 10.61 -13.64 -9.46
C LEU A 85 11.04 -12.37 -10.18
N ILE A 86 11.24 -12.42 -11.49
CA ILE A 86 11.76 -11.30 -12.29
C ILE A 86 10.62 -10.58 -13.00
N ASP A 87 10.52 -9.28 -12.79
CA ASP A 87 9.60 -8.39 -13.50
C ASP A 87 10.15 -8.05 -14.89
N LYS A 88 11.41 -7.64 -14.95
CA LYS A 88 12.04 -7.19 -16.20
C LYS A 88 13.53 -7.48 -16.23
N ILE A 89 14.04 -7.84 -17.41
CA ILE A 89 15.47 -7.90 -17.69
C ILE A 89 15.77 -6.83 -18.73
N ILE A 90 16.72 -5.95 -18.44
CA ILE A 90 17.21 -4.93 -19.37
C ILE A 90 18.62 -5.32 -19.77
N ILE A 91 18.85 -5.41 -21.08
CA ILE A 91 20.16 -5.68 -21.66
C ILE A 91 20.60 -4.42 -22.40
N LYS A 92 21.76 -3.89 -22.04
CA LYS A 92 22.35 -2.69 -22.65
C LYS A 92 23.69 -3.04 -23.28
N GLU A 93 23.95 -2.50 -24.46
CA GLU A 93 25.29 -2.52 -25.03
C GLU A 93 26.11 -1.41 -24.38
N THR A 94 27.33 -1.73 -23.96
CA THR A 94 28.30 -0.77 -23.45
C THR A 94 29.27 -0.40 -24.55
N ASP A 95 29.85 0.80 -24.44
CA ASP A 95 30.87 1.28 -25.39
C ASP A 95 32.21 0.51 -25.27
N GLU A 96 32.34 -0.36 -24.26
CA GLU A 96 33.50 -1.23 -24.09
C GLU A 96 33.47 -2.39 -25.09
N ILE A 97 34.58 -2.58 -25.81
CA ILE A 97 34.74 -3.75 -26.70
C ILE A 97 35.19 -4.95 -25.86
N GLY A 98 34.36 -5.98 -25.81
CA GLY A 98 34.63 -7.26 -25.16
C GLY A 98 35.37 -8.26 -26.07
N GLU A 99 35.47 -9.50 -25.60
CA GLU A 99 36.04 -10.58 -26.40
C GLU A 99 35.30 -10.72 -27.75
N TYR A 100 36.06 -11.04 -28.80
CA TYR A 100 35.58 -11.15 -30.18
C TYR A 100 35.19 -9.84 -30.86
N ASN A 101 35.70 -8.71 -30.39
CA ASN A 101 35.50 -7.40 -31.03
C ASN A 101 34.02 -6.98 -31.07
N ARG A 102 33.25 -7.35 -30.03
CA ARG A 102 31.83 -7.04 -29.88
C ARG A 102 31.61 -6.10 -28.69
N PRO A 103 30.57 -5.25 -28.71
CA PRO A 103 30.18 -4.46 -27.54
C PRO A 103 29.91 -5.40 -26.35
N LYS A 104 30.45 -5.05 -25.18
CA LYS A 104 30.17 -5.77 -23.94
C LYS A 104 28.74 -5.48 -23.51
N LEU A 105 28.05 -6.51 -23.02
CA LEU A 105 26.66 -6.40 -22.58
C LEU A 105 26.61 -6.16 -21.07
N ASP A 106 25.78 -5.21 -20.67
CA ASP A 106 25.36 -4.99 -19.30
C ASP A 106 23.93 -5.54 -19.11
N ILE A 107 23.70 -6.23 -17.99
CA ILE A 107 22.43 -6.90 -17.71
C ILE A 107 21.92 -6.41 -16.36
N GLU A 108 20.80 -5.70 -16.38
CA GLU A 108 20.06 -5.26 -15.20
C GLU A 108 18.82 -6.14 -15.02
N ILE A 109 18.65 -6.69 -13.81
CA ILE A 109 17.49 -7.50 -13.45
C ILE A 109 16.63 -6.73 -12.46
N PHE A 110 15.38 -6.49 -12.84
CA PHE A 110 14.34 -5.92 -11.99
C PHE A 110 13.51 -7.07 -11.41
N TRP A 111 13.55 -7.20 -10.10
CA TRP A 111 12.75 -8.18 -9.37
C TRP A 111 11.32 -7.70 -9.24
N ASN A 112 10.39 -8.63 -9.24
CA ASN A 112 9.00 -8.33 -8.92
C ASN A 112 8.95 -7.76 -7.48
N MET A 113 8.24 -6.63 -7.31
CA MET A 113 8.11 -5.85 -6.06
C MET A 113 7.97 -6.67 -4.76
N PRO A 114 7.22 -7.80 -4.73
CA PRO A 114 7.08 -8.61 -3.52
C PRO A 114 8.41 -9.15 -2.98
N CYS A 115 9.46 -9.24 -3.82
CA CYS A 115 10.79 -9.70 -3.45
C CYS A 115 11.72 -8.61 -2.91
N MET A 116 11.41 -7.31 -3.10
CA MET A 116 12.27 -6.20 -2.67
C MET A 116 11.96 -5.66 -1.26
N ASN A 117 10.79 -5.96 -0.67
CA ASN A 117 10.36 -5.38 0.61
C ASN A 117 11.09 -5.91 1.87
N LEU A 118 12.19 -6.66 1.72
CA LEU A 118 12.93 -7.21 2.86
C LEU A 118 14.17 -6.42 3.28
N SER A 119 14.50 -5.27 2.66
CA SER A 119 15.81 -4.63 2.92
C SER A 119 15.82 -3.24 3.54
N GLU A 120 14.73 -2.48 3.69
CA GLU A 120 14.87 -1.10 4.22
C GLU A 120 14.86 -0.97 5.75
N SER A 121 14.29 -1.93 6.48
CA SER A 121 14.31 -1.93 7.95
C SER A 121 15.54 -2.62 8.57
N TYR A 122 16.24 -3.47 7.82
CA TYR A 122 17.38 -4.24 8.35
C TYR A 122 18.71 -3.47 8.38
N TYR A 123 18.86 -2.40 7.59
CA TYR A 123 20.12 -1.63 7.55
C TYR A 123 20.20 -0.48 8.58
N ARG A 124 19.11 -0.14 9.29
CA ARG A 124 19.15 0.91 10.33
C ARG A 124 19.64 0.43 11.70
N GLU A 125 19.73 -0.88 11.95
CA GLU A 125 20.21 -1.42 13.22
C GLU A 125 21.67 -1.92 13.17
N ALA A 126 22.37 -1.75 12.03
CA ALA A 126 23.72 -2.26 11.84
C ALA A 126 24.80 -1.16 11.62
N VAL A 127 24.55 0.09 12.03
CA VAL A 127 25.54 1.18 12.05
C VAL A 127 25.59 1.85 13.42
#